data_AF-A0A8C3IQ49-F1
#
_entry.id   AF-A0A8C3IQ49-F1
#
_cell.length_a   1.000
_cell.length_b   1.000
_cell.length_c   1.000
_cell.angle_alpha   90.00
_cell.angle_beta   90.00
_cell.angle_gamma   90.00
#
_symmetry.space_group_name_H-M   'P 1'
#
loop_
_entity.id
_entity.type
_entity.pdbx_description
1 polymer ?
#
loop_
_entity_poly.entity_id
_entity_poly.type
_entity_poly.pdbx_seq_one_letter_code
_entity_poly.pdbx_strand_id
1 'polypeptide(L)'
;MRSWKGLKRARDSRRCHRHQPQQQRVGQRRQPGSVLQLPGVPVCAAAMSPVLMLLGGVLLASPVRASDGSAPTTITCLTRGVDLRKERADVLCPADCPLWQFYVFGNVVYASLSSICGAAIHRGVITNAGGTVRVQTLPGKENYSAVYANGIQSQVLTRWASSFSVAGTKSGALEAAGRPLSTARPSTGKRLKKLLEKTVGNKDCKADIAFLIDGSYNIGQRRFNLQKNFVGKVAVMLRIGTEGPHVGVVQASEHPKTEFYLKNFTAAKDVLFAIKEIGFRGGNSNTGKALKHTAQRFFSLENGVRRGIPKIVVVFIDGWPSDDIEEAGIVAREFGINVFIVSVARPTTEEQGMVQDVGFVDKAVCRNNGFFSYHIPTWFGTTKYVKPLVQKLCSHEQMLCSKTCYNSVNIAFLIDGSSSVGDSNFRLVLEFISNVAKAFEISDIGSKIAAVQFTYDQRMEFSFTDYTTKDKVLSAVRGIRYMSGGTATGDAISFTTRNLFGPVRDGPNKNFLVVLTDGQSYDDVRGPAAAAHKAGITVFSIGVAWAPLDDLKDMASEPRESHNFFTREFTGLEQIVPDVVRGICRDFLNSKQ
;
A
#
# COMPACT_ATOMS: atom_id res chain seq x y z
N MET A 1 -21.33 -40.78 53.75
CA MET A 1 -22.47 -40.78 54.69
C MET A 1 -22.65 -39.37 55.25
N ARG A 2 -23.87 -38.81 55.09
CA ARG A 2 -24.53 -37.73 55.87
C ARG A 2 -23.73 -36.42 56.06
N SER A 3 -24.01 -35.30 55.40
CA SER A 3 -25.28 -34.59 55.11
C SER A 3 -26.03 -34.07 56.34
N TRP A 4 -26.54 -32.85 56.18
CA TRP A 4 -27.58 -32.12 56.94
C TRP A 4 -27.08 -31.08 57.94
N LYS A 5 -27.64 -29.86 58.04
CA LYS A 5 -28.86 -29.21 57.50
C LYS A 5 -28.70 -27.71 57.78
N GLY A 6 -29.14 -26.76 56.94
CA GLY A 6 -30.54 -26.42 56.69
C GLY A 6 -31.00 -25.34 57.70
N LEU A 7 -31.92 -24.42 57.45
CA LEU A 7 -32.94 -24.21 56.41
C LEU A 7 -33.74 -22.98 56.94
N LYS A 8 -34.27 -22.04 56.16
CA LYS A 8 -35.69 -22.00 55.71
C LYS A 8 -35.99 -20.61 55.10
N ARG A 9 -36.47 -20.54 53.83
CA ARG A 9 -37.88 -20.52 53.33
C ARG A 9 -38.41 -19.07 53.22
N ALA A 10 -39.29 -18.68 52.29
CA ALA A 10 -40.21 -19.38 51.39
C ALA A 10 -40.56 -18.46 50.18
N ARG A 11 -40.72 -18.99 48.95
CA ARG A 11 -41.97 -19.29 48.20
C ARG A 11 -42.72 -18.09 47.57
N ASP A 12 -42.78 -18.08 46.23
CA ASP A 12 -43.98 -18.24 45.35
C ASP A 12 -44.78 -16.93 45.17
N SER A 13 -45.43 -16.56 44.06
CA SER A 13 -45.61 -17.09 42.70
C SER A 13 -46.42 -16.06 41.87
N ARG A 14 -46.22 -16.04 40.54
CA ARG A 14 -47.16 -15.71 39.42
C ARG A 14 -48.04 -14.44 39.38
N ARG A 15 -47.83 -13.69 38.26
CA ARG A 15 -48.76 -13.17 37.21
C ARG A 15 -49.74 -11.99 37.42
N CYS A 16 -49.57 -11.04 36.48
CA CYS A 16 -50.55 -10.40 35.55
C CYS A 16 -51.34 -9.11 35.92
N HIS A 17 -51.13 -8.10 35.06
CA HIS A 17 -51.99 -6.94 34.65
C HIS A 17 -52.45 -5.96 35.74
N ARG A 18 -52.66 -4.65 35.55
CA ARG A 18 -53.11 -3.76 34.45
C ARG A 18 -52.86 -2.32 35.02
N HIS A 19 -52.40 -1.27 34.33
CA HIS A 19 -53.16 -0.33 33.48
C HIS A 19 -52.24 0.86 33.08
N GLN A 20 -52.13 1.11 31.77
CA GLN A 20 -52.32 2.38 31.01
C GLN A 20 -52.78 3.68 31.77
N PRO A 21 -52.88 4.87 31.12
CA PRO A 21 -51.90 5.67 30.34
C PRO A 21 -52.08 7.20 30.58
N GLN A 22 -51.37 8.09 29.85
CA GLN A 22 -52.03 9.30 29.32
C GLN A 22 -51.34 9.89 28.08
N GLN A 23 -52.16 9.98 27.03
CA GLN A 23 -52.05 10.74 25.78
C GLN A 23 -52.35 12.24 26.04
N GLN A 24 -51.63 13.19 25.44
CA GLN A 24 -51.97 13.89 24.19
C GLN A 24 -53.16 14.88 24.31
N ARG A 25 -52.96 16.18 23.96
CA ARG A 25 -53.72 16.98 22.94
C ARG A 25 -53.84 18.50 23.18
N VAL A 26 -53.65 19.25 22.07
CA VAL A 26 -54.45 20.41 21.56
C VAL A 26 -54.38 21.73 22.35
N GLY A 27 -54.33 22.95 21.80
CA GLY A 27 -54.38 23.50 20.44
C GLY A 27 -54.78 24.99 20.47
N GLN A 28 -54.66 25.66 19.30
CA GLN A 28 -55.33 26.92 18.87
C GLN A 28 -54.81 28.30 19.35
N ARG A 29 -54.34 29.14 18.39
CA ARG A 29 -54.94 30.40 17.81
C ARG A 29 -54.71 31.65 18.70
N ARG A 30 -54.37 32.88 18.23
CA ARG A 30 -54.74 33.68 17.03
C ARG A 30 -53.78 34.90 16.90
N GLN A 31 -53.74 35.47 15.68
CA GLN A 31 -53.12 36.71 15.14
C GLN A 31 -53.66 38.06 15.75
N PRO A 32 -53.18 39.31 15.41
CA PRO A 32 -52.91 39.84 14.03
C PRO A 32 -51.88 41.01 13.78
N GLY A 33 -51.65 41.28 12.46
CA GLY A 33 -51.36 42.60 11.83
C GLY A 33 -49.89 42.97 11.53
N SER A 34 -49.46 43.61 10.41
CA SER A 34 -50.10 44.08 9.17
C SER A 34 -49.07 44.58 8.10
N VAL A 35 -49.41 44.41 6.81
CA VAL A 35 -49.22 45.23 5.55
C VAL A 35 -47.86 45.45 4.79
N LEU A 36 -48.03 45.36 3.44
CA LEU A 36 -47.36 45.96 2.25
C LEU A 36 -46.33 45.08 1.49
N GLN A 37 -46.32 44.90 0.15
CA GLN A 37 -47.27 45.05 -0.97
C GLN A 37 -46.62 44.39 -2.23
N LEU A 38 -47.44 43.84 -3.15
CA LEU A 38 -47.14 43.20 -4.47
C LEU A 38 -46.73 44.23 -5.57
N PRO A 39 -46.52 43.93 -6.90
CA PRO A 39 -46.83 42.74 -7.76
C PRO A 39 -45.71 42.37 -8.79
N GLY A 40 -45.77 41.47 -9.79
CA GLY A 40 -46.75 40.54 -10.41
C GLY A 40 -46.10 39.90 -11.67
N VAL A 41 -46.18 38.56 -11.93
CA VAL A 41 -47.13 37.79 -12.80
C VAL A 41 -46.81 37.91 -14.34
N PRO A 42 -47.07 36.93 -15.26
CA PRO A 42 -46.95 35.45 -15.27
C PRO A 42 -46.41 34.82 -16.60
N VAL A 43 -46.43 33.47 -16.60
CA VAL A 43 -46.32 32.49 -17.70
C VAL A 43 -47.64 32.35 -18.50
N CYS A 44 -47.57 31.99 -19.80
CA CYS A 44 -48.72 31.62 -20.64
C CYS A 44 -48.63 30.18 -21.20
N ALA A 45 -49.81 29.57 -21.40
CA ALA A 45 -50.09 28.20 -21.82
C ALA A 45 -50.58 28.09 -23.29
N ALA A 46 -50.82 26.83 -23.71
CA ALA A 46 -51.07 26.30 -25.05
C ALA A 46 -52.44 26.62 -25.72
N ALA A 47 -52.54 26.35 -27.04
CA ALA A 47 -53.79 25.97 -27.75
C ALA A 47 -53.52 25.35 -29.16
N MET A 48 -54.45 24.50 -29.63
CA MET A 48 -54.45 23.72 -30.90
C MET A 48 -55.44 24.22 -31.97
N SER A 49 -55.23 23.82 -33.25
CA SER A 49 -56.20 23.42 -34.33
C SER A 49 -55.78 23.92 -35.74
N PRO A 50 -56.39 23.48 -36.88
CA PRO A 50 -56.54 22.11 -37.41
C PRO A 50 -56.21 21.98 -38.94
N VAL A 51 -56.58 20.82 -39.51
CA VAL A 51 -56.26 20.20 -40.82
C VAL A 51 -56.97 20.79 -42.06
N LEU A 52 -56.36 20.68 -43.26
CA LEU A 52 -57.06 20.50 -44.55
C LEU A 52 -56.23 19.66 -45.56
N MET A 53 -56.90 18.73 -46.26
CA MET A 53 -56.36 17.78 -47.25
C MET A 53 -56.14 18.39 -48.65
N LEU A 54 -55.30 17.74 -49.48
CA LEU A 54 -55.54 17.53 -50.92
C LEU A 54 -54.76 16.30 -51.44
N LEU A 55 -55.46 15.48 -52.23
CA LEU A 55 -55.03 14.21 -52.85
C LEU A 55 -54.26 14.45 -54.17
N GLY A 56 -53.35 13.52 -54.49
CA GLY A 56 -52.77 13.37 -55.84
C GLY A 56 -51.85 12.14 -55.90
N GLY A 57 -52.33 11.04 -56.50
CA GLY A 57 -51.56 9.80 -56.66
C GLY A 57 -50.75 9.78 -57.96
N VAL A 58 -49.56 9.16 -57.91
CA VAL A 58 -48.86 8.60 -59.07
C VAL A 58 -48.09 7.35 -58.62
N LEU A 59 -48.35 6.22 -59.30
CA LEU A 59 -47.58 4.98 -59.23
C LEU A 59 -46.19 5.21 -59.84
N LEU A 60 -45.12 4.99 -59.06
CA LEU A 60 -43.79 4.73 -59.60
C LEU A 60 -43.09 3.64 -58.78
N ALA A 61 -42.45 2.75 -59.52
CA ALA A 61 -41.81 1.52 -59.10
C ALA A 61 -40.86 1.67 -57.91
N SER A 62 -40.85 0.64 -57.06
CA SER A 62 -39.83 0.45 -56.02
C SER A 62 -38.43 0.52 -56.63
N PRO A 63 -37.55 1.46 -56.20
CA PRO A 63 -36.14 1.25 -56.40
C PRO A 63 -35.68 0.23 -55.35
N VAL A 64 -35.15 -0.89 -55.84
CA VAL A 64 -34.27 -1.75 -55.06
C VAL A 64 -33.22 -0.85 -54.42
N ARG A 65 -33.30 -0.67 -53.10
CA ARG A 65 -32.34 0.13 -52.35
C ARG A 65 -31.01 -0.61 -52.42
N ALA A 66 -30.12 -0.09 -53.25
CA ALA A 66 -28.72 -0.49 -53.31
C ALA A 66 -28.18 -0.53 -51.87
N SER A 67 -27.61 -1.68 -51.50
CA SER A 67 -26.96 -1.87 -50.21
C SER A 67 -25.86 -0.84 -50.07
N ASP A 68 -25.93 -0.07 -48.99
CA ASP A 68 -24.97 0.93 -48.57
C ASP A 68 -23.58 0.27 -48.46
N GLY A 69 -22.75 0.48 -49.48
CA GLY A 69 -21.40 -0.05 -49.56
C GLY A 69 -20.46 0.75 -48.68
N SER A 70 -20.66 0.71 -47.35
CA SER A 70 -19.71 1.29 -46.42
C SER A 70 -18.43 0.45 -46.44
N ALA A 71 -17.30 1.07 -46.77
CA ALA A 71 -15.99 0.41 -46.73
C ALA A 71 -15.76 -0.31 -45.39
N PRO A 72 -15.15 -1.51 -45.38
CA PRO A 72 -14.98 -2.29 -44.17
C PRO A 72 -14.13 -1.52 -43.15
N THR A 73 -14.55 -1.55 -41.89
CA THR A 73 -13.85 -0.83 -40.80
C THR A 73 -12.58 -1.59 -40.43
N THR A 74 -11.42 -0.95 -40.52
CA THR A 74 -10.14 -1.54 -40.09
C THR A 74 -10.14 -1.76 -38.58
N ILE A 75 -9.86 -2.99 -38.14
CA ILE A 75 -9.80 -3.36 -36.73
C ILE A 75 -8.41 -3.86 -36.34
N THR A 76 -8.17 -4.03 -35.05
CA THR A 76 -6.94 -4.66 -34.55
C THR A 76 -7.17 -6.15 -34.32
N CYS A 77 -6.10 -6.94 -34.23
CA CYS A 77 -6.18 -8.37 -33.86
C CYS A 77 -6.97 -8.59 -32.56
N LEU A 78 -6.93 -7.63 -31.63
CA LEU A 78 -7.55 -7.73 -30.31
C LEU A 78 -8.96 -7.13 -30.24
N THR A 79 -9.50 -6.59 -31.34
CA THR A 79 -10.85 -6.03 -31.36
C THR A 79 -11.89 -7.15 -31.16
N ARG A 80 -12.77 -6.97 -30.18
CA ARG A 80 -13.77 -7.97 -29.77
C ARG A 80 -15.14 -7.64 -30.33
N GLY A 81 -16.03 -8.63 -30.36
CA GLY A 81 -17.42 -8.45 -30.80
C GLY A 81 -18.17 -7.36 -30.02
N VAL A 82 -17.87 -7.19 -28.72
CA VAL A 82 -18.45 -6.16 -27.84
C VAL A 82 -18.00 -4.74 -28.21
N ASP A 83 -16.88 -4.60 -28.91
CA ASP A 83 -16.36 -3.29 -29.32
C ASP A 83 -17.11 -2.75 -30.57
N LEU A 84 -17.92 -3.59 -31.23
CA LEU A 84 -18.77 -3.19 -32.36
C LEU A 84 -20.10 -2.61 -31.87
N ARG A 85 -20.43 -1.42 -32.37
CA ARG A 85 -21.69 -0.72 -32.07
C ARG A 85 -22.82 -0.98 -33.05
N LYS A 86 -22.55 -1.68 -34.16
CA LYS A 86 -23.51 -1.95 -35.23
C LYS A 86 -23.98 -3.39 -35.17
N GLU A 87 -25.24 -3.64 -35.48
CA GLU A 87 -25.81 -5.00 -35.51
C GLU A 87 -25.17 -5.88 -36.59
N ARG A 88 -24.78 -5.26 -37.70
CA ARG A 88 -23.98 -5.86 -38.78
C ARG A 88 -22.86 -4.90 -39.16
N ALA A 89 -21.64 -5.43 -39.26
CA ALA A 89 -20.47 -4.66 -39.67
C ALA A 89 -19.54 -5.52 -40.52
N ASP A 90 -19.05 -4.95 -41.62
CA ASP A 90 -17.92 -5.50 -42.36
C ASP A 90 -16.64 -4.88 -41.78
N VAL A 91 -15.70 -5.72 -41.36
CA VAL A 91 -14.44 -5.31 -40.72
C VAL A 91 -13.25 -5.91 -41.47
N LEU A 92 -12.11 -5.23 -41.44
CA LEU A 92 -10.87 -5.69 -42.05
C LEU A 92 -9.87 -6.09 -40.96
N CYS A 93 -9.55 -7.39 -40.88
CA CYS A 93 -8.54 -7.94 -39.98
C CYS A 93 -7.13 -7.79 -40.59
N PRO A 94 -6.13 -7.34 -39.81
CA PRO A 94 -4.75 -7.23 -40.27
C PRO A 94 -4.10 -8.61 -40.43
N ALA A 95 -3.03 -8.67 -41.22
CA ALA A 95 -2.18 -9.86 -41.35
C ALA A 95 -1.29 -10.05 -40.10
N ASP A 96 -0.78 -11.27 -39.94
CA ASP A 96 0.23 -11.66 -38.94
C ASP A 96 -0.21 -11.44 -37.48
N CYS A 97 -1.48 -11.70 -37.21
CA CYS A 97 -1.95 -11.65 -35.83
C CYS A 97 -1.30 -12.76 -34.97
N PRO A 98 -0.93 -12.45 -33.71
CA PRO A 98 -0.33 -13.44 -32.82
C PRO A 98 -1.41 -14.43 -32.34
N LEU A 99 -1.45 -15.62 -32.97
CA LEU A 99 -2.46 -16.66 -32.74
C LEU A 99 -2.62 -17.05 -31.24
N TRP A 100 -1.52 -17.02 -30.48
CA TRP A 100 -1.48 -17.33 -29.05
C TRP A 100 -2.14 -16.29 -28.14
N GLN A 101 -2.49 -15.11 -28.66
CA GLN A 101 -3.10 -14.01 -27.88
C GLN A 101 -4.62 -13.92 -28.07
N PHE A 102 -5.21 -14.77 -28.91
CA PHE A 102 -6.64 -14.72 -29.18
C PHE A 102 -7.44 -15.40 -28.08
N TYR A 103 -8.32 -14.62 -27.46
CA TYR A 103 -9.41 -15.16 -26.66
C TYR A 103 -10.61 -15.41 -27.57
N VAL A 104 -10.95 -16.67 -27.77
CA VAL A 104 -12.12 -17.10 -28.54
C VAL A 104 -12.97 -17.98 -27.65
N PHE A 105 -14.20 -17.56 -27.34
CA PHE A 105 -15.14 -18.29 -26.50
C PHE A 105 -16.32 -18.75 -27.34
N GLY A 106 -16.47 -20.06 -27.48
CA GLY A 106 -17.53 -20.68 -28.29
C GLY A 106 -17.07 -21.26 -29.63
N ASN A 107 -18.06 -21.76 -30.37
CA ASN A 107 -17.91 -22.33 -31.68
C ASN A 107 -19.14 -21.93 -32.51
N VAL A 108 -18.94 -21.52 -33.76
CA VAL A 108 -19.96 -20.99 -34.68
C VAL A 108 -20.52 -19.64 -34.25
N VAL A 109 -21.01 -19.59 -33.01
CA VAL A 109 -21.46 -18.40 -32.29
C VAL A 109 -20.48 -18.17 -31.17
N TYR A 110 -19.87 -16.98 -31.18
CA TYR A 110 -18.84 -16.60 -30.24
C TYR A 110 -19.39 -15.59 -29.25
N ALA A 111 -19.01 -15.69 -27.98
CA ALA A 111 -19.35 -14.65 -27.01
C ALA A 111 -18.75 -13.32 -27.46
N SER A 112 -19.44 -12.21 -27.29
CA SER A 112 -18.97 -10.88 -27.73
C SER A 112 -17.64 -10.45 -27.13
N LEU A 113 -17.19 -11.09 -26.05
CA LEU A 113 -15.85 -10.91 -25.48
C LEU A 113 -14.72 -11.53 -26.35
N SER A 114 -15.05 -12.35 -27.35
CA SER A 114 -14.08 -13.01 -28.23
C SER A 114 -13.47 -12.03 -29.24
N SER A 115 -12.19 -12.22 -29.60
CA SER A 115 -11.55 -11.53 -30.73
C SER A 115 -12.29 -11.84 -32.03
N ILE A 116 -12.64 -10.82 -32.81
CA ILE A 116 -13.30 -11.00 -34.11
C ILE A 116 -12.37 -11.71 -35.09
N CYS A 117 -11.11 -11.30 -35.17
CA CYS A 117 -10.13 -11.92 -36.07
C CYS A 117 -9.79 -13.35 -35.63
N GLY A 118 -9.64 -13.57 -34.33
CA GLY A 118 -9.48 -14.92 -33.78
C GLY A 118 -10.68 -15.81 -34.06
N ALA A 119 -11.91 -15.32 -33.88
CA ALA A 119 -13.13 -16.05 -34.21
C ALA A 119 -13.26 -16.33 -35.72
N ALA A 120 -12.82 -15.40 -36.57
CA ALA A 120 -12.81 -15.55 -38.02
C ALA A 120 -11.80 -16.60 -38.50
N ILE A 121 -10.59 -16.61 -37.93
CA ILE A 121 -9.59 -17.66 -38.18
C ILE A 121 -10.09 -19.00 -37.64
N HIS A 122 -10.58 -19.04 -36.40
CA HIS A 122 -11.14 -20.25 -35.77
C HIS A 122 -12.29 -20.83 -36.61
N ARG A 123 -13.14 -19.98 -37.20
CA ARG A 123 -14.22 -20.40 -38.10
C ARG A 123 -13.76 -20.79 -39.51
N GLY A 124 -12.52 -20.47 -39.89
CA GLY A 124 -11.99 -20.67 -41.25
C GLY A 124 -12.50 -19.66 -42.26
N VAL A 125 -12.96 -18.48 -41.81
CA VAL A 125 -13.43 -17.39 -42.67
C VAL A 125 -12.25 -16.63 -43.30
N ILE A 126 -11.17 -16.47 -42.55
CA ILE A 126 -9.90 -15.90 -43.00
C ILE A 126 -8.74 -16.76 -42.49
N THR A 127 -7.56 -16.62 -43.06
CA THR A 127 -6.31 -17.17 -42.52
C THR A 127 -5.55 -16.10 -41.72
N ASN A 128 -4.36 -16.41 -41.21
CA ASN A 128 -3.52 -15.41 -40.56
C ASN A 128 -2.97 -14.33 -41.51
N ALA A 129 -3.25 -14.42 -42.81
CA ALA A 129 -2.99 -13.35 -43.78
C ALA A 129 -3.94 -12.14 -43.63
N GLY A 130 -4.94 -12.23 -42.75
CA GLY A 130 -5.95 -11.19 -42.57
C GLY A 130 -7.04 -11.25 -43.65
N GLY A 131 -7.90 -10.23 -43.68
CA GLY A 131 -8.98 -10.14 -44.67
C GLY A 131 -10.29 -9.60 -44.13
N THR A 132 -11.26 -9.44 -45.03
CA THR A 132 -12.54 -8.82 -44.71
C THR A 132 -13.53 -9.84 -44.14
N VAL A 133 -14.02 -9.56 -42.94
CA VAL A 133 -14.95 -10.40 -42.18
C VAL A 133 -16.26 -9.65 -41.97
N ARG A 134 -17.38 -10.31 -42.24
CA ARG A 134 -18.70 -9.82 -41.87
C ARG A 134 -19.05 -10.32 -40.48
N VAL A 135 -19.36 -9.40 -39.58
CA VAL A 135 -19.77 -9.70 -38.20
C VAL A 135 -21.25 -9.40 -38.04
N GLN A 136 -21.98 -10.34 -37.45
CA GLN A 136 -23.38 -10.17 -37.08
C GLN A 136 -23.53 -10.38 -35.57
N THR A 137 -23.97 -9.36 -34.84
CA THR A 137 -24.26 -9.50 -33.40
C THR A 137 -25.53 -10.31 -33.19
N LEU A 138 -25.56 -11.10 -32.12
CA LEU A 138 -26.63 -12.00 -31.74
C LEU A 138 -26.91 -11.84 -30.23
N PRO A 139 -28.09 -12.27 -29.73
CA PRO A 139 -28.33 -12.38 -28.29
C PRO A 139 -27.31 -13.30 -27.61
N GLY A 140 -27.12 -13.09 -26.30
CA GLY A 140 -26.26 -13.93 -25.47
C GLY A 140 -26.74 -15.38 -25.37
N LYS A 141 -25.81 -16.30 -25.07
CA LYS A 141 -26.11 -17.71 -24.77
C LYS A 141 -25.68 -18.08 -23.34
N GLU A 142 -26.33 -19.10 -22.80
CA GLU A 142 -26.00 -19.73 -21.51
C GLU A 142 -24.94 -20.84 -21.64
N ASN A 143 -24.44 -21.16 -22.83
CA ASN A 143 -23.30 -22.06 -22.94
C ASN A 143 -22.58 -21.87 -24.28
N TYR A 144 -21.28 -21.66 -24.22
CA TYR A 144 -20.40 -21.59 -25.37
C TYR A 144 -19.42 -22.77 -25.29
N SER A 145 -19.49 -23.68 -26.26
CA SER A 145 -18.64 -24.87 -26.29
C SER A 145 -17.24 -24.56 -26.83
N ALA A 146 -16.24 -25.21 -26.25
CA ALA A 146 -14.85 -25.16 -26.70
C ALA A 146 -14.58 -26.20 -27.78
N VAL A 147 -13.91 -25.79 -28.86
CA VAL A 147 -13.43 -26.67 -29.93
C VAL A 147 -12.04 -26.19 -30.37
N TYR A 148 -11.18 -27.11 -30.79
CA TYR A 148 -9.96 -26.76 -31.52
C TYR A 148 -10.25 -26.71 -33.01
N ALA A 149 -10.07 -25.57 -33.66
CA ALA A 149 -10.25 -25.43 -35.10
C ALA A 149 -9.29 -24.40 -35.69
N ASN A 150 -8.74 -24.72 -36.88
CA ASN A 150 -7.91 -23.80 -37.67
C ASN A 150 -6.74 -23.17 -36.89
N GLY A 151 -6.09 -23.95 -36.01
CA GLY A 151 -4.95 -23.50 -35.22
C GLY A 151 -5.29 -22.70 -33.96
N ILE A 152 -6.58 -22.57 -33.62
CA ILE A 152 -7.05 -21.84 -32.43
C ILE A 152 -7.83 -22.79 -31.53
N GLN A 153 -7.50 -22.80 -30.24
CA GLN A 153 -8.30 -23.47 -29.21
C GLN A 153 -9.31 -22.49 -28.65
N SER A 154 -10.60 -22.67 -28.93
CA SER A 154 -11.65 -21.89 -28.26
C SER A 154 -11.90 -22.41 -26.83
N GLN A 155 -12.45 -21.56 -25.98
CA GLN A 155 -12.69 -21.81 -24.56
C GLN A 155 -14.17 -21.90 -24.24
N VAL A 156 -14.49 -22.62 -23.15
CA VAL A 156 -15.85 -22.72 -22.63
C VAL A 156 -16.24 -21.43 -21.91
N LEU A 157 -17.50 -21.01 -22.02
CA LEU A 157 -18.06 -19.89 -21.27
C LEU A 157 -19.51 -20.19 -20.88
N THR A 158 -19.83 -20.08 -19.59
CA THR A 158 -21.10 -20.53 -18.99
C THR A 158 -22.24 -19.52 -19.11
N ARG A 159 -21.99 -18.24 -19.34
CA ARG A 159 -23.06 -17.26 -19.68
C ARG A 159 -22.43 -15.97 -20.16
N TRP A 160 -22.99 -15.36 -21.19
CA TRP A 160 -22.60 -14.01 -21.59
C TRP A 160 -23.75 -13.25 -22.25
N ALA A 161 -23.82 -11.93 -22.04
CA ALA A 161 -24.98 -11.11 -22.39
C ALA A 161 -25.21 -10.91 -23.90
N SER A 162 -24.19 -11.07 -24.74
CA SER A 162 -24.31 -10.93 -26.20
C SER A 162 -23.35 -11.85 -26.96
N SER A 163 -23.72 -12.28 -28.15
CA SER A 163 -22.87 -13.11 -29.00
C SER A 163 -22.63 -12.44 -30.36
N PHE A 164 -21.80 -13.06 -31.20
CA PHE A 164 -21.72 -12.75 -32.62
C PHE A 164 -21.41 -13.98 -33.44
N SER A 165 -21.70 -13.90 -34.74
CA SER A 165 -21.22 -14.84 -35.75
C SER A 165 -20.37 -14.09 -36.78
N VAL A 166 -19.49 -14.84 -37.44
CA VAL A 166 -18.59 -14.34 -38.49
C VAL A 166 -18.87 -15.06 -39.80
N ALA A 167 -18.86 -14.33 -40.90
CA ALA A 167 -19.03 -14.84 -42.25
C ALA A 167 -18.04 -14.16 -43.22
N GLY A 168 -17.67 -14.86 -44.29
CA GLY A 168 -16.84 -14.29 -45.34
C GLY A 168 -17.60 -13.25 -46.15
N THR A 169 -16.91 -12.20 -46.57
CA THR A 169 -17.42 -11.28 -47.60
C THR A 169 -16.94 -11.77 -48.96
N LYS A 170 -17.85 -11.98 -49.91
CA LYS A 170 -17.45 -12.22 -51.31
C LYS A 170 -17.08 -10.87 -51.92
N SER A 171 -15.79 -10.59 -52.08
CA SER A 171 -15.31 -9.49 -52.92
C SER A 171 -14.03 -9.93 -53.62
N GLY A 172 -13.98 -9.72 -54.94
CA GLY A 172 -12.93 -10.17 -55.84
C GLY A 172 -11.55 -9.61 -55.52
N ALA A 173 -10.54 -10.40 -55.90
CA ALA A 173 -9.12 -10.15 -55.69
C ALA A 173 -8.63 -8.83 -56.31
N LEU A 174 -7.69 -8.18 -55.63
CA LEU A 174 -6.65 -7.34 -56.20
C LEU A 174 -5.45 -7.36 -55.24
N GLU A 175 -4.47 -8.20 -55.58
CA GLU A 175 -3.13 -8.17 -55.00
C GLU A 175 -2.37 -6.93 -55.50
N ALA A 176 -1.65 -6.26 -54.60
CA ALA A 176 -0.55 -5.38 -54.97
C ALA A 176 0.59 -5.57 -53.97
N ALA A 177 1.57 -6.38 -54.37
CA ALA A 177 2.83 -6.54 -53.65
C ALA A 177 3.73 -5.31 -53.91
N GLY A 178 4.21 -4.69 -52.83
CA GLY A 178 5.24 -3.65 -52.87
C GLY A 178 6.31 -3.91 -51.82
N ARG A 179 7.50 -4.35 -52.26
CA ARG A 179 8.73 -4.42 -51.46
C ARG A 179 9.28 -3.02 -51.19
N PRO A 180 9.93 -2.77 -50.04
CA PRO A 180 10.93 -1.71 -49.94
C PRO A 180 12.35 -2.28 -50.02
N LEU A 181 13.17 -1.63 -50.85
CA LEU A 181 14.62 -1.83 -50.97
C LEU A 181 15.37 -1.28 -49.73
N SER A 182 16.43 -1.99 -49.38
CA SER A 182 17.50 -1.56 -48.49
C SER A 182 18.39 -0.51 -49.18
N THR A 183 18.69 0.59 -48.48
CA THR A 183 19.88 1.40 -48.77
C THR A 183 20.58 1.80 -47.48
N ALA A 184 21.89 1.62 -47.50
CA ALA A 184 22.84 1.86 -46.42
C ALA A 184 23.09 3.35 -46.10
N ARG A 185 23.66 3.55 -44.91
CA ARG A 185 24.23 4.79 -44.33
C ARG A 185 25.21 5.54 -45.25
N PRO A 186 25.47 6.83 -44.95
CA PRO A 186 26.76 7.16 -44.30
C PRO A 186 26.65 8.00 -43.01
N SER A 187 27.74 7.93 -42.23
CA SER A 187 28.12 8.73 -41.04
C SER A 187 28.49 10.18 -41.43
N THR A 188 28.61 11.20 -40.58
CA THR A 188 29.20 11.37 -39.24
C THR A 188 28.77 12.75 -38.74
N GLY A 189 28.42 12.88 -37.46
CA GLY A 189 28.25 14.18 -36.80
C GLY A 189 28.37 14.01 -35.30
N LYS A 190 29.58 14.27 -34.77
CA LYS A 190 29.87 14.28 -33.32
C LYS A 190 28.91 15.26 -32.63
N ARG A 191 27.96 14.74 -31.84
CA ARG A 191 27.23 15.56 -30.87
C ARG A 191 27.98 15.51 -29.55
N LEU A 192 28.52 16.66 -29.16
CA LEU A 192 29.17 16.91 -27.88
C LEU A 192 28.28 16.40 -26.75
N LYS A 193 28.85 15.53 -25.89
CA LYS A 193 28.20 14.96 -24.72
C LYS A 193 27.93 16.11 -23.73
N LYS A 194 26.73 16.69 -23.75
CA LYS A 194 26.29 17.59 -22.66
C LYS A 194 26.20 16.71 -21.41
N LEU A 195 27.07 16.98 -20.45
CA LEU A 195 27.05 16.35 -19.14
C LEU A 195 25.64 16.54 -18.57
N LEU A 196 24.93 15.43 -18.31
CA LEU A 196 23.62 15.43 -17.67
C LEU A 196 23.74 16.17 -16.34
N GLU A 197 23.14 17.36 -16.25
CA GLU A 197 22.93 18.03 -14.98
C GLU A 197 22.05 17.10 -14.13
N LYS A 198 22.64 16.50 -13.09
CA LYS A 198 21.90 15.74 -12.08
C LYS A 198 20.92 16.71 -11.43
N THR A 199 19.63 16.57 -11.72
CA THR A 199 18.57 17.25 -10.98
C THR A 199 18.63 16.82 -9.53
N VAL A 200 19.00 17.75 -8.65
CA VAL A 200 18.98 17.59 -7.20
C VAL A 200 17.50 17.52 -6.81
N GLY A 201 17.02 16.31 -6.48
CA GLY A 201 15.62 16.06 -6.11
C GLY A 201 15.22 16.76 -4.81
N ASN A 202 13.98 16.58 -4.36
CA ASN A 202 13.55 17.10 -3.06
C ASN A 202 14.32 16.43 -1.92
N LYS A 203 15.29 17.14 -1.34
CA LYS A 203 16.14 16.63 -0.23
C LYS A 203 15.35 16.35 1.05
N ASP A 204 14.19 16.99 1.20
CA ASP A 204 13.32 16.85 2.37
C ASP A 204 12.40 15.62 2.27
N CYS A 205 12.38 14.95 1.09
CA CYS A 205 11.58 13.76 0.85
C CYS A 205 12.45 12.60 0.37
N LYS A 206 13.05 11.84 1.29
CA LYS A 206 13.87 10.67 0.98
C LYS A 206 13.06 9.40 1.23
N ALA A 207 12.47 8.85 0.16
CA ALA A 207 11.73 7.59 0.23
C ALA A 207 12.01 6.73 -1.01
N ASP A 208 11.91 5.42 -0.84
CA ASP A 208 11.94 4.45 -1.93
C ASP A 208 10.51 3.92 -2.14
N ILE A 209 9.88 4.35 -3.23
CA ILE A 209 8.44 4.22 -3.44
C ILE A 209 8.15 3.27 -4.60
N ALA A 210 7.41 2.20 -4.35
CA ALA A 210 6.81 1.36 -5.37
C ALA A 210 5.35 1.76 -5.57
N PHE A 211 4.96 2.19 -6.77
CA PHE A 211 3.56 2.33 -7.13
C PHE A 211 3.04 0.98 -7.61
N LEU A 212 2.09 0.42 -6.87
CA LEU A 212 1.40 -0.80 -7.22
C LEU A 212 0.07 -0.42 -7.88
N ILE A 213 0.05 -0.47 -9.21
CA ILE A 213 -1.07 -0.02 -10.04
C ILE A 213 -1.98 -1.19 -10.40
N ASP A 214 -3.29 -1.00 -10.31
CA ASP A 214 -4.27 -2.01 -10.71
C ASP A 214 -4.41 -2.03 -12.24
N GLY A 215 -4.02 -3.13 -12.87
CA GLY A 215 -4.14 -3.39 -14.29
C GLY A 215 -5.20 -4.42 -14.65
N SER A 216 -6.13 -4.75 -13.75
CA SER A 216 -7.15 -5.79 -13.91
C SER A 216 -8.28 -5.43 -14.88
N TYR A 217 -9.12 -6.41 -15.22
CA TYR A 217 -10.34 -6.14 -15.97
C TYR A 217 -11.38 -5.33 -15.18
N ASN A 218 -11.33 -5.32 -13.85
CA ASN A 218 -12.29 -4.61 -13.00
C ASN A 218 -12.21 -3.09 -13.17
N ILE A 219 -10.98 -2.55 -13.25
CA ILE A 219 -10.75 -1.13 -13.50
C ILE A 219 -11.03 -0.76 -14.98
N GLY A 220 -10.66 -1.64 -15.90
CA GLY A 220 -10.77 -1.42 -17.34
C GLY A 220 -9.82 -0.36 -17.91
N GLN A 221 -9.64 -0.37 -19.24
CA GLN A 221 -8.63 0.43 -19.95
C GLN A 221 -8.73 1.95 -19.68
N ARG A 222 -9.96 2.49 -19.64
CA ARG A 222 -10.17 3.94 -19.48
C ARG A 222 -9.71 4.43 -18.11
N ARG A 223 -10.12 3.75 -17.04
CA ARG A 223 -9.74 4.13 -15.68
C ARG A 223 -8.28 3.78 -15.39
N PHE A 224 -7.75 2.72 -15.99
CA PHE A 224 -6.32 2.44 -15.98
C PHE A 224 -5.49 3.62 -16.50
N ASN A 225 -5.89 4.21 -17.63
CA ASN A 225 -5.22 5.41 -18.15
C ASN A 225 -5.34 6.62 -17.21
N LEU A 226 -6.46 6.79 -16.51
CA LEU A 226 -6.62 7.83 -15.48
C LEU A 226 -5.71 7.58 -14.28
N GLN A 227 -5.54 6.32 -13.87
CA GLN A 227 -4.63 5.91 -12.81
C GLN A 227 -3.18 6.21 -13.19
N LYS A 228 -2.72 5.82 -14.38
CA LYS A 228 -1.38 6.16 -14.88
C LYS A 228 -1.13 7.66 -14.87
N ASN A 229 -2.10 8.46 -15.32
CA ASN A 229 -2.01 9.91 -15.30
C ASN A 229 -1.91 10.48 -13.88
N PHE A 230 -2.63 9.92 -12.92
CA PHE A 230 -2.54 10.31 -11.51
C PHE A 230 -1.15 9.97 -10.93
N VAL A 231 -0.67 8.73 -11.11
CA VAL A 231 0.66 8.29 -10.65
C VAL A 231 1.75 9.15 -11.28
N GLY A 232 1.64 9.48 -12.57
CA GLY A 232 2.55 10.40 -13.26
C GLY A 232 2.59 11.79 -12.63
N LYS A 233 1.44 12.36 -12.24
CA LYS A 233 1.37 13.65 -11.54
C LYS A 233 2.02 13.59 -10.14
N VAL A 234 1.80 12.49 -9.40
CA VAL A 234 2.46 12.26 -8.11
C VAL A 234 3.97 12.19 -8.29
N ALA A 235 4.46 11.43 -9.27
CA ALA A 235 5.88 11.32 -9.58
C ALA A 235 6.54 12.67 -9.91
N VAL A 236 5.87 13.52 -10.69
CA VAL A 236 6.33 14.89 -10.96
C VAL A 236 6.39 15.74 -9.70
N MET A 237 5.38 15.66 -8.84
CA MET A 237 5.31 16.45 -7.61
C MET A 237 6.28 16.00 -6.52
N LEU A 238 6.67 14.71 -6.51
CA LEU A 238 7.71 14.17 -5.62
C LEU A 238 9.11 14.73 -5.90
N ARG A 239 9.34 15.34 -7.09
CA ARG A 239 10.64 15.88 -7.52
C ARG A 239 11.75 14.81 -7.41
N ILE A 240 11.54 13.69 -8.09
CA ILE A 240 12.48 12.56 -8.19
C ILE A 240 13.84 13.04 -8.66
N GLY A 241 14.89 12.60 -7.96
CA GLY A 241 16.29 12.95 -8.21
C GLY A 241 17.22 12.07 -7.38
N THR A 242 18.52 12.15 -7.65
CA THR A 242 19.54 11.28 -7.00
C THR A 242 19.58 11.41 -5.47
N GLU A 243 19.27 12.60 -4.96
CA GLU A 243 19.19 12.91 -3.52
C GLU A 243 17.75 12.94 -2.98
N GLY A 244 16.75 12.73 -3.85
CA GLY A 244 15.33 12.80 -3.52
C GLY A 244 14.68 11.42 -3.42
N PRO A 245 13.37 11.29 -3.66
CA PRO A 245 12.72 10.00 -3.64
C PRO A 245 13.04 9.21 -4.92
N HIS A 246 13.22 7.89 -4.79
CA HIS A 246 13.31 6.97 -5.91
C HIS A 246 11.97 6.27 -6.10
N VAL A 247 11.59 6.01 -7.35
CA VAL A 247 10.29 5.39 -7.64
C VAL A 247 10.41 4.26 -8.66
N GLY A 248 9.57 3.25 -8.49
CA GLY A 248 9.31 2.25 -9.52
C GLY A 248 7.85 1.84 -9.55
N VAL A 249 7.49 0.99 -10.50
CA VAL A 249 6.09 0.62 -10.75
C VAL A 249 5.95 -0.89 -10.89
N VAL A 250 4.96 -1.44 -10.19
CA VAL A 250 4.51 -2.83 -10.28
C VAL A 250 3.03 -2.82 -10.69
N GLN A 251 2.67 -3.60 -11.68
CA GLN A 251 1.29 -3.76 -12.12
C GLN A 251 0.68 -5.01 -11.52
N ALA A 252 -0.39 -4.83 -10.73
CA ALA A 252 -1.27 -5.89 -10.26
C ALA A 252 -2.23 -6.31 -11.38
N SER A 253 -2.42 -7.62 -11.51
CA SER A 253 -3.28 -8.29 -12.47
C SER A 253 -3.37 -9.75 -12.03
N GLU A 254 -3.68 -10.70 -12.93
CA GLU A 254 -3.62 -12.13 -12.59
C GLU A 254 -2.25 -12.54 -12.00
N HIS A 255 -1.17 -12.05 -12.62
CA HIS A 255 0.20 -12.22 -12.17
C HIS A 255 0.90 -10.87 -12.05
N PRO A 256 1.59 -10.56 -10.95
CA PRO A 256 2.28 -9.28 -10.83
C PRO A 256 3.40 -9.14 -11.86
N LYS A 257 3.57 -7.93 -12.39
CA LYS A 257 4.68 -7.58 -13.28
C LYS A 257 5.34 -6.30 -12.80
N THR A 258 6.65 -6.34 -12.63
CA THR A 258 7.43 -5.12 -12.40
C THR A 258 7.66 -4.44 -13.75
N GLU A 259 7.19 -3.21 -13.91
CA GLU A 259 7.38 -2.43 -15.13
C GLU A 259 8.76 -1.76 -15.14
N PHE A 260 9.18 -1.22 -13.99
CA PHE A 260 10.55 -0.73 -13.77
C PHE A 260 10.87 -0.60 -12.28
N TYR A 261 12.15 -0.70 -11.93
CA TYR A 261 12.69 -0.64 -10.57
C TYR A 261 13.16 0.77 -10.19
N LEU A 262 13.50 0.95 -8.91
CA LEU A 262 13.94 2.22 -8.31
C LEU A 262 15.17 2.82 -9.00
N LYS A 263 16.08 1.97 -9.52
CA LYS A 263 17.32 2.40 -10.19
C LYS A 263 17.14 2.83 -11.65
N ASN A 264 16.01 2.54 -12.28
CA ASN A 264 15.85 2.70 -13.73
C ASN A 264 15.82 4.18 -14.16
N PHE A 265 15.32 5.07 -13.32
CA PHE A 265 15.15 6.48 -13.66
C PHE A 265 15.55 7.39 -12.51
N THR A 266 16.28 8.47 -12.83
CA THR A 266 16.75 9.46 -11.85
C THR A 266 16.13 10.84 -12.04
N ALA A 267 15.16 10.99 -12.96
CA ALA A 267 14.48 12.24 -13.23
C ALA A 267 12.97 12.04 -13.37
N ALA A 268 12.20 12.97 -12.81
CA ALA A 268 10.75 12.88 -12.79
C ALA A 268 10.11 12.86 -14.20
N LYS A 269 10.73 13.51 -15.19
CA LYS A 269 10.26 13.51 -16.58
C LYS A 269 10.36 12.12 -17.22
N ASP A 270 11.45 11.40 -16.96
CA ASP A 270 11.69 10.08 -17.52
C ASP A 270 10.73 9.06 -16.91
N VAL A 271 10.51 9.16 -15.59
CA VAL A 271 9.48 8.39 -14.89
C VAL A 271 8.08 8.65 -15.46
N LEU A 272 7.73 9.91 -15.70
CA LEU A 272 6.44 10.26 -16.30
C LEU A 272 6.27 9.62 -17.69
N PHE A 273 7.32 9.63 -18.52
CA PHE A 273 7.30 8.98 -19.83
C PHE A 273 7.13 7.46 -19.68
N ALA A 274 7.94 6.82 -18.82
CA ALA A 274 7.87 5.39 -18.57
C ALA A 274 6.48 4.96 -18.07
N ILE A 275 5.86 5.72 -17.17
CA ILE A 275 4.49 5.45 -16.69
C ILE A 275 3.49 5.51 -17.84
N LYS A 276 3.60 6.48 -18.76
CA LYS A 276 2.66 6.60 -19.89
C LYS A 276 2.69 5.38 -20.80
N GLU A 277 3.87 4.80 -21.01
CA GLU A 277 4.07 3.63 -21.88
C GLU A 277 3.61 2.30 -21.27
N ILE A 278 3.26 2.25 -19.98
CA ILE A 278 2.79 1.00 -19.36
C ILE A 278 1.50 0.51 -20.02
N GLY A 279 1.53 -0.72 -20.55
CA GLY A 279 0.38 -1.38 -21.17
C GLY A 279 -0.65 -1.87 -20.16
N PHE A 280 -1.92 -1.91 -20.56
CA PHE A 280 -2.98 -2.56 -19.78
C PHE A 280 -2.90 -4.07 -19.96
N ARG A 281 -3.05 -4.84 -18.86
CA ARG A 281 -2.85 -6.30 -18.88
C ARG A 281 -4.14 -7.11 -18.72
N GLY A 282 -5.13 -6.59 -18.00
CA GLY A 282 -6.33 -7.35 -17.67
C GLY A 282 -6.07 -8.45 -16.63
N GLY A 283 -7.03 -9.37 -16.48
CA GLY A 283 -7.01 -10.44 -15.46
C GLY A 283 -7.70 -10.04 -14.15
N ASN A 284 -7.54 -10.84 -13.10
CA ASN A 284 -8.09 -10.56 -11.77
C ASN A 284 -7.30 -9.45 -11.03
N SER A 285 -7.92 -8.78 -10.06
CA SER A 285 -7.24 -7.80 -9.18
C SER A 285 -6.51 -8.52 -8.04
N ASN A 286 -5.54 -9.40 -8.37
CA ASN A 286 -4.73 -10.11 -7.38
C ASN A 286 -3.69 -9.17 -6.72
N THR A 287 -4.20 -8.27 -5.88
CA THR A 287 -3.45 -7.20 -5.24
C THR A 287 -2.57 -7.73 -4.12
N GLY A 288 -3.04 -8.74 -3.38
CA GLY A 288 -2.26 -9.44 -2.36
C GLY A 288 -1.02 -10.10 -2.95
N LYS A 289 -1.16 -10.87 -4.03
CA LYS A 289 -0.02 -11.46 -4.77
C LYS A 289 0.96 -10.40 -5.25
N ALA A 290 0.47 -9.28 -5.76
CA ALA A 290 1.33 -8.19 -6.23
C ALA A 290 2.07 -7.49 -5.08
N LEU A 291 1.41 -7.28 -3.94
CA LEU A 291 2.03 -6.70 -2.76
C LEU A 291 3.11 -7.63 -2.20
N LYS A 292 2.84 -8.94 -2.13
CA LYS A 292 3.82 -9.96 -1.72
C LYS A 292 5.03 -10.01 -2.66
N HIS A 293 4.81 -10.02 -3.98
CA HIS A 293 5.89 -9.94 -4.98
C HIS A 293 6.74 -8.68 -4.82
N THR A 294 6.08 -7.54 -4.59
CA THR A 294 6.78 -6.26 -4.37
C THR A 294 7.60 -6.31 -3.08
N ALA A 295 7.04 -6.82 -1.99
CA ALA A 295 7.75 -6.95 -0.72
C ALA A 295 8.98 -7.84 -0.81
N GLN A 296 8.86 -8.99 -1.47
CA GLN A 296 9.90 -10.01 -1.51
C GLN A 296 10.97 -9.78 -2.58
N ARG A 297 10.61 -9.22 -3.74
CA ARG A 297 11.50 -9.17 -4.92
C ARG A 297 11.84 -7.77 -5.39
N PHE A 298 10.95 -6.79 -5.21
CA PHE A 298 11.16 -5.45 -5.72
C PHE A 298 12.15 -4.66 -4.85
N PHE A 299 11.98 -4.69 -3.53
CA PHE A 299 12.83 -3.96 -2.60
C PHE A 299 14.14 -4.68 -2.26
N SER A 300 15.04 -4.81 -3.24
CA SER A 300 16.40 -5.32 -3.05
C SER A 300 17.46 -4.26 -3.33
N LEU A 301 18.66 -4.42 -2.77
CA LEU A 301 19.81 -3.55 -3.07
C LEU A 301 20.13 -3.53 -4.56
N GLU A 302 20.03 -4.69 -5.22
CA GLU A 302 20.24 -4.83 -6.66
C GLU A 302 19.23 -4.04 -7.49
N ASN A 303 18.03 -3.82 -6.96
CA ASN A 303 16.95 -3.10 -7.62
C ASN A 303 16.91 -1.60 -7.27
N GLY A 304 17.88 -1.11 -6.50
CA GLY A 304 18.07 0.31 -6.20
C GLY A 304 17.51 0.78 -4.86
N VAL A 305 17.24 -0.14 -3.93
CA VAL A 305 16.91 0.22 -2.54
C VAL A 305 18.10 0.86 -1.85
N ARG A 306 17.83 1.95 -1.12
CA ARG A 306 18.80 2.68 -0.33
C ARG A 306 18.64 2.30 1.15
N ARG A 307 19.77 2.08 1.82
CA ARG A 307 19.79 1.73 3.24
C ARG A 307 19.33 2.93 4.08
N GLY A 308 18.55 2.66 5.14
CA GLY A 308 18.03 3.68 6.04
C GLY A 308 16.95 4.59 5.45
N ILE A 309 16.52 4.35 4.20
CA ILE A 309 15.45 5.10 3.54
C ILE A 309 14.12 4.34 3.70
N PRO A 310 13.02 5.01 4.09
CA PRO A 310 11.70 4.39 4.17
C PRO A 310 11.29 3.73 2.86
N LYS A 311 10.86 2.46 2.96
CA LYS A 311 10.27 1.71 1.85
C LYS A 311 8.76 1.89 1.89
N ILE A 312 8.19 2.29 0.77
CA ILE A 312 6.76 2.62 0.68
C ILE A 312 6.17 1.92 -0.53
N VAL A 313 5.07 1.20 -0.34
CA VAL A 313 4.22 0.72 -1.44
C VAL A 313 2.95 1.56 -1.44
N VAL A 314 2.65 2.20 -2.56
CA VAL A 314 1.39 2.90 -2.77
C VAL A 314 0.52 2.03 -3.68
N VAL A 315 -0.45 1.36 -3.09
CA VAL A 315 -1.36 0.43 -3.75
C VAL A 315 -2.61 1.18 -4.20
N PHE A 316 -2.89 1.17 -5.49
CA PHE A 316 -4.14 1.71 -6.04
C PHE A 316 -5.16 0.58 -6.19
N ILE A 317 -6.34 0.77 -5.60
CA ILE A 317 -7.44 -0.19 -5.69
C ILE A 317 -8.68 0.56 -6.18
N ASP A 318 -9.30 0.08 -7.26
CA ASP A 318 -10.60 0.52 -7.76
C ASP A 318 -11.63 -0.55 -7.36
N GLY A 319 -12.39 -0.30 -6.28
CA GLY A 319 -13.25 -1.30 -5.65
C GLY A 319 -12.55 -2.13 -4.57
N TRP A 320 -12.42 -3.45 -4.78
CA TRP A 320 -11.86 -4.41 -3.82
C TRP A 320 -10.94 -5.44 -4.50
N PRO A 321 -9.96 -6.00 -3.79
CA PRO A 321 -9.07 -7.03 -4.34
C PRO A 321 -9.81 -8.35 -4.59
N SER A 322 -9.30 -9.14 -5.54
CA SER A 322 -9.81 -10.49 -5.85
C SER A 322 -9.17 -11.59 -4.99
N ASP A 323 -8.14 -11.25 -4.22
CA ASP A 323 -7.39 -12.13 -3.33
C ASP A 323 -7.24 -11.52 -1.93
N ASP A 324 -6.75 -12.33 -0.99
CA ASP A 324 -6.45 -11.87 0.36
C ASP A 324 -5.20 -10.98 0.38
N ILE A 325 -5.37 -9.76 0.90
CA ILE A 325 -4.29 -8.78 1.06
C ILE A 325 -3.77 -8.74 2.51
N GLU A 326 -4.45 -9.37 3.47
CA GLU A 326 -4.04 -9.41 4.87
C GLU A 326 -2.67 -10.09 5.04
N GLU A 327 -2.52 -11.30 4.50
CA GLU A 327 -1.24 -12.02 4.52
C GLU A 327 -0.13 -11.21 3.83
N ALA A 328 -0.43 -10.59 2.68
CA ALA A 328 0.53 -9.77 1.96
C ALA A 328 0.93 -8.50 2.74
N GLY A 329 0.00 -7.91 3.50
CA GLY A 329 0.25 -6.84 4.43
C GLY A 329 1.18 -7.27 5.55
N ILE A 330 0.97 -8.44 6.16
CA ILE A 330 1.87 -9.03 7.16
C ILE A 330 3.28 -9.16 6.59
N VAL A 331 3.42 -9.78 5.41
CA VAL A 331 4.72 -9.93 4.75
C VAL A 331 5.36 -8.57 4.47
N ALA A 332 4.61 -7.59 3.96
CA ALA A 332 5.15 -6.25 3.73
C ALA A 332 5.69 -5.61 5.04
N ARG A 333 4.97 -5.79 6.16
CA ARG A 333 5.42 -5.33 7.49
C ARG A 333 6.69 -6.04 7.95
N GLU A 334 6.79 -7.35 7.78
CA GLU A 334 8.01 -8.13 8.10
C GLU A 334 9.23 -7.67 7.31
N PHE A 335 9.02 -7.25 6.06
CA PHE A 335 10.06 -6.67 5.20
C PHE A 335 10.32 -5.19 5.48
N GLY A 336 9.61 -4.59 6.44
CA GLY A 336 9.80 -3.20 6.83
C GLY A 336 9.29 -2.22 5.77
N ILE A 337 8.09 -2.44 5.24
CA ILE A 337 7.51 -1.67 4.13
C ILE A 337 6.20 -1.01 4.59
N ASN A 338 6.06 0.28 4.33
CA ASN A 338 4.83 1.01 4.59
C ASN A 338 3.86 0.85 3.44
N VAL A 339 2.73 0.22 3.69
CA VAL A 339 1.67 0.05 2.69
C VAL A 339 0.69 1.21 2.81
N PHE A 340 0.58 2.01 1.76
CA PHE A 340 -0.48 3.00 1.58
C PHE A 340 -1.54 2.42 0.64
N ILE A 341 -2.79 2.39 1.09
CA ILE A 341 -3.92 2.00 0.24
C ILE A 341 -4.61 3.26 -0.27
N VAL A 342 -4.51 3.50 -1.58
CA VAL A 342 -5.28 4.52 -2.29
C VAL A 342 -6.52 3.86 -2.89
N SER A 343 -7.62 3.95 -2.16
CA SER A 343 -8.93 3.48 -2.61
C SER A 343 -9.60 4.54 -3.47
N VAL A 344 -9.95 4.18 -4.70
CA VAL A 344 -10.73 5.05 -5.60
C VAL A 344 -12.11 4.42 -5.78
N ALA A 345 -13.16 5.25 -5.69
CA ALA A 345 -14.55 4.83 -5.86
C ALA A 345 -14.88 3.56 -5.03
N ARG A 346 -15.02 3.73 -3.71
CA ARG A 346 -15.38 2.64 -2.79
C ARG A 346 -16.61 1.87 -3.26
N PRO A 347 -16.72 0.57 -2.90
CA PRO A 347 -17.90 -0.24 -3.20
C PRO A 347 -19.18 0.48 -2.75
N THR A 348 -20.22 0.46 -3.57
CA THR A 348 -21.54 0.95 -3.14
C THR A 348 -22.16 0.02 -2.09
N THR A 349 -23.22 0.47 -1.43
CA THR A 349 -23.97 -0.35 -0.46
C THR A 349 -24.48 -1.66 -1.07
N GLU A 350 -24.81 -1.66 -2.35
CA GLU A 350 -25.30 -2.83 -3.09
C GLU A 350 -24.15 -3.79 -3.46
N GLU A 351 -22.95 -3.25 -3.66
CA GLU A 351 -21.74 -4.01 -3.99
C GLU A 351 -21.03 -4.54 -2.74
N GLN A 352 -21.36 -4.03 -1.55
CA GLN A 352 -20.74 -4.40 -0.28
C GLN A 352 -20.80 -5.91 -0.02
N GLY A 353 -21.87 -6.58 -0.45
CA GLY A 353 -22.04 -8.04 -0.33
C GLY A 353 -21.12 -8.86 -1.24
N MET A 354 -20.47 -8.23 -2.21
CA MET A 354 -19.49 -8.87 -3.11
C MET A 354 -18.05 -8.73 -2.61
N VAL A 355 -17.83 -7.91 -1.58
CA VAL A 355 -16.51 -7.70 -0.97
C VAL A 355 -16.24 -8.86 -0.01
N GLN A 356 -15.24 -9.68 -0.33
CA GLN A 356 -14.88 -10.84 0.50
C GLN A 356 -14.44 -10.46 1.91
N ASP A 357 -13.65 -9.39 2.02
CA ASP A 357 -13.18 -8.85 3.29
C ASP A 357 -13.38 -7.34 3.30
N VAL A 358 -14.37 -6.85 4.05
CA VAL A 358 -14.69 -5.41 4.15
C VAL A 358 -13.55 -4.62 4.84
N GLY A 359 -12.77 -5.28 5.69
CA GLY A 359 -11.67 -4.68 6.45
C GLY A 359 -10.32 -4.73 5.74
N PHE A 360 -10.26 -5.12 4.46
CA PHE A 360 -9.02 -5.37 3.73
C PHE A 360 -8.03 -4.19 3.79
N VAL A 361 -8.54 -2.95 3.76
CA VAL A 361 -7.71 -1.74 3.87
C VAL A 361 -6.99 -1.69 5.21
N ASP A 362 -7.74 -1.86 6.30
CA ASP A 362 -7.25 -1.72 7.67
C ASP A 362 -6.27 -2.83 8.04
N LYS A 363 -6.46 -4.01 7.44
CA LYS A 363 -5.59 -5.18 7.61
C LYS A 363 -4.29 -5.11 6.79
N ALA A 364 -4.35 -4.50 5.60
CA ALA A 364 -3.19 -4.35 4.72
C ALA A 364 -2.20 -3.28 5.19
N VAL A 365 -2.71 -2.21 5.83
CA VAL A 365 -1.88 -1.08 6.27
C VAL A 365 -1.10 -1.38 7.55
N CYS A 366 -0.17 -0.48 7.86
CA CYS A 366 0.67 -0.53 9.05
C CYS A 366 -0.08 -0.39 10.37
N ARG A 367 -0.93 0.63 10.41
CA ARG A 367 -1.82 0.93 11.53
C ARG A 367 -3.10 1.53 10.96
N ASN A 368 -4.22 1.15 11.56
CA ASN A 368 -5.51 1.73 11.26
C ASN A 368 -5.69 3.06 12.02
N ASN A 369 -5.00 4.11 11.58
CA ASN A 369 -5.09 5.47 12.14
C ASN A 369 -5.52 6.51 11.09
N GLY A 370 -5.96 6.08 9.91
CA GLY A 370 -6.31 6.96 8.78
C GLY A 370 -5.13 7.60 8.05
N PHE A 371 -3.88 7.39 8.48
CA PHE A 371 -2.72 7.93 7.81
C PHE A 371 -2.38 7.16 6.52
N PHE A 372 -2.33 5.83 6.62
CA PHE A 372 -1.95 4.92 5.53
C PHE A 372 -3.10 4.63 4.56
N SER A 373 -4.34 4.90 4.95
CA SER A 373 -5.49 4.84 4.06
C SER A 373 -5.74 6.21 3.43
N TYR A 374 -5.99 6.21 2.12
CA TYR A 374 -6.28 7.42 1.36
C TYR A 374 -7.45 7.16 0.42
N HIS A 375 -8.51 7.94 0.57
CA HIS A 375 -9.74 7.74 -0.17
C HIS A 375 -9.95 8.84 -1.20
N ILE A 376 -10.16 8.44 -2.44
CA ILE A 376 -10.52 9.30 -3.55
C ILE A 376 -11.95 8.91 -4.00
N PRO A 377 -12.94 9.80 -3.88
CA PRO A 377 -14.34 9.45 -4.17
C PRO A 377 -14.57 9.00 -5.62
N THR A 378 -13.79 9.51 -6.57
CA THR A 378 -13.99 9.24 -7.99
C THR A 378 -12.73 9.53 -8.81
N TRP A 379 -12.62 8.89 -9.97
CA TRP A 379 -11.55 9.15 -10.95
C TRP A 379 -11.62 10.54 -11.60
N PHE A 380 -12.71 11.30 -11.40
CA PHE A 380 -12.83 12.67 -11.87
C PHE A 380 -12.22 13.68 -10.87
N GLY A 381 -11.42 14.63 -11.36
CA GLY A 381 -10.84 15.67 -10.51
C GLY A 381 -9.75 15.17 -9.55
N THR A 382 -9.08 14.05 -9.86
CA THR A 382 -8.05 13.43 -9.00
C THR A 382 -6.86 14.34 -8.71
N THR A 383 -6.60 15.36 -9.54
CA THR A 383 -5.48 16.30 -9.37
C THR A 383 -5.43 16.95 -7.97
N LYS A 384 -6.58 17.24 -7.35
CA LYS A 384 -6.63 17.86 -6.00
C LYS A 384 -6.10 16.95 -4.88
N TYR A 385 -6.02 15.65 -5.15
CA TYR A 385 -5.54 14.62 -4.21
C TYR A 385 -4.04 14.35 -4.32
N VAL A 386 -3.36 14.90 -5.33
CA VAL A 386 -1.92 14.69 -5.54
C VAL A 386 -1.10 15.32 -4.41
N LYS A 387 -1.37 16.59 -4.08
CA LYS A 387 -0.60 17.32 -3.06
C LYS A 387 -0.70 16.68 -1.66
N PRO A 388 -1.90 16.37 -1.12
CA PRO A 388 -1.99 15.73 0.19
C PRO A 388 -1.36 14.35 0.24
N LEU A 389 -1.46 13.56 -0.85
CA LEU A 389 -0.80 12.26 -0.92
C LEU A 389 0.72 12.41 -0.86
N VAL A 390 1.30 13.32 -1.64
CA VAL A 390 2.75 13.59 -1.60
C VAL A 390 3.20 14.05 -0.21
N GLN A 391 2.43 14.90 0.45
CA GLN A 391 2.72 15.31 1.83
C GLN A 391 2.78 14.11 2.78
N LYS A 392 1.79 13.20 2.72
CA LYS A 392 1.81 11.95 3.50
C LYS A 392 3.05 11.09 3.18
N LEU A 393 3.37 10.90 1.89
CA LEU A 393 4.50 10.06 1.47
C LEU A 393 5.87 10.62 1.90
N CYS A 394 5.97 11.93 2.16
CA CYS A 394 7.20 12.58 2.61
C CYS A 394 7.27 12.79 4.14
N SER A 395 6.25 12.37 4.90
CA SER A 395 6.25 12.45 6.38
C SER A 395 6.97 11.26 7.01
N HIS A 396 8.31 11.31 7.06
CA HIS A 396 9.16 10.19 7.54
C HIS A 396 8.83 9.75 8.97
N GLU A 397 8.53 10.69 9.86
CA GLU A 397 8.18 10.44 11.26
C GLU A 397 6.90 9.58 11.41
N GLN A 398 6.06 9.52 10.37
CA GLN A 398 4.81 8.77 10.38
C GLN A 398 4.93 7.39 9.68
N MET A 399 6.13 6.99 9.23
CA MET A 399 6.38 5.73 8.50
C MET A 399 6.62 4.54 9.46
N LEU A 400 5.55 4.13 10.14
CA LEU A 400 5.56 3.20 11.27
C LEU A 400 5.91 1.73 10.94
N CYS A 401 5.85 1.29 9.68
CA CYS A 401 6.24 -0.08 9.30
C CYS A 401 7.66 -0.20 8.77
N SER A 402 8.32 0.90 8.40
CA SER A 402 9.70 0.78 7.93
C SER A 402 10.51 0.12 9.04
N LYS A 403 11.28 -0.95 8.79
CA LYS A 403 12.27 -1.41 9.77
C LYS A 403 13.35 -0.34 9.89
N THR A 404 13.12 0.65 10.74
CA THR A 404 14.05 1.74 11.05
C THR A 404 14.57 1.54 12.45
N CYS A 405 15.64 2.26 12.77
CA CYS A 405 16.12 2.25 14.14
C CYS A 405 15.06 2.73 15.14
N TYR A 406 14.12 3.59 14.74
CA TYR A 406 13.14 4.16 15.65
C TYR A 406 12.05 3.18 16.08
N ASN A 407 11.82 2.10 15.34
CA ASN A 407 10.70 1.18 15.55
C ASN A 407 11.09 -0.31 15.40
N SER A 408 12.37 -0.67 15.43
CA SER A 408 12.82 -2.06 15.27
C SER A 408 14.01 -2.41 16.17
N VAL A 409 13.99 -1.86 17.38
CA VAL A 409 15.04 -2.05 18.38
C VAL A 409 14.46 -2.46 19.73
N ASN A 410 15.17 -3.35 20.42
CA ASN A 410 14.94 -3.64 21.83
C ASN A 410 16.01 -2.86 22.62
N ILE A 411 15.59 -1.91 23.44
CA ILE A 411 16.49 -1.09 24.27
C ILE A 411 16.24 -1.42 25.74
N ALA A 412 17.22 -2.03 26.40
CA ALA A 412 17.21 -2.19 27.84
C ALA A 412 18.03 -1.09 28.50
N PHE A 413 17.49 -0.51 29.57
CA PHE A 413 18.24 0.37 30.46
C PHE A 413 18.69 -0.41 31.69
N LEU A 414 19.99 -0.41 31.94
CA LEU A 414 20.59 -0.96 33.15
C LEU A 414 20.96 0.21 34.06
N ILE A 415 20.21 0.35 35.14
CA ILE A 415 20.11 1.57 35.94
C ILE A 415 20.81 1.34 37.27
N ASP A 416 21.87 2.10 37.53
CA ASP A 416 22.53 2.12 38.82
C ASP A 416 21.61 2.77 39.88
N GLY A 417 21.22 1.96 40.86
CA GLY A 417 20.40 2.37 42.01
C GLY A 417 21.23 2.49 43.29
N SER A 418 22.56 2.57 43.19
CA SER A 418 23.48 2.61 44.33
C SER A 418 23.35 3.88 45.17
N SER A 419 23.91 3.82 46.38
CA SER A 419 23.86 4.91 47.35
C SER A 419 24.59 6.18 46.91
N SER A 420 25.57 6.08 46.01
CA SER A 420 26.32 7.24 45.47
C SER A 420 25.47 8.13 44.58
N VAL A 421 24.52 7.53 43.85
CA VAL A 421 23.59 8.27 42.98
C VAL A 421 22.72 9.20 43.83
N GLY A 422 22.02 8.65 44.82
CA GLY A 422 21.06 9.39 45.65
C GLY A 422 19.72 9.66 44.95
N ASP A 423 18.65 9.82 45.74
CA ASP A 423 17.26 9.87 45.21
C ASP A 423 17.02 11.03 44.23
N SER A 424 17.58 12.22 44.49
CA SER A 424 17.41 13.38 43.62
C SER A 424 18.04 13.18 42.24
N ASN A 425 19.24 12.62 42.18
CA ASN A 425 19.92 12.34 40.92
C ASN A 425 19.30 11.15 40.20
N PHE A 426 18.80 10.15 40.95
CA PHE A 426 18.08 9.03 40.38
C PHE A 426 16.86 9.49 39.57
N ARG A 427 16.17 10.57 40.00
CA ARG A 427 15.10 11.18 39.19
C ARG A 427 15.58 11.73 37.85
N LEU A 428 16.78 12.32 37.79
CA LEU A 428 17.38 12.80 36.55
C LEU A 428 17.75 11.63 35.61
N VAL A 429 18.19 10.50 36.18
CA VAL A 429 18.43 9.26 35.41
C VAL A 429 17.12 8.74 34.79
N LEU A 430 16.02 8.70 35.55
CA LEU A 430 14.71 8.28 35.02
C LEU A 430 14.18 9.26 33.96
N GLU A 431 14.47 10.56 34.09
CA GLU A 431 14.14 11.56 33.08
C GLU A 431 14.94 11.37 31.80
N PHE A 432 16.25 11.13 31.90
CA PHE A 432 17.10 10.77 30.78
C PHE A 432 16.54 9.56 30.01
N ILE A 433 16.21 8.48 30.73
CA ILE A 433 15.62 7.26 30.16
C ILE A 433 14.31 7.58 29.45
N SER A 434 13.45 8.39 30.07
CA SER A 434 12.19 8.83 29.48
C SER A 434 12.41 9.63 28.19
N ASN A 435 13.42 10.49 28.14
CA ASN A 435 13.73 11.31 26.97
C ASN A 435 14.33 10.49 25.82
N VAL A 436 15.17 9.49 26.11
CA VAL A 436 15.61 8.51 25.09
C VAL A 436 14.41 7.71 24.59
N ALA A 437 13.58 7.15 25.48
CA ALA A 437 12.42 6.34 25.11
C ALA A 437 11.39 7.11 24.25
N LYS A 438 11.19 8.41 24.49
CA LYS A 438 10.30 9.26 23.67
C LYS A 438 10.70 9.31 22.19
N ALA A 439 11.99 9.22 21.89
CA ALA A 439 12.52 9.26 20.52
C ALA A 439 12.19 8.02 19.69
N PHE A 440 11.82 6.90 20.33
CA PHE A 440 11.48 5.65 19.66
C PHE A 440 9.98 5.40 19.61
N GLU A 441 9.51 4.74 18.56
CA GLU A 441 8.13 4.31 18.39
C GLU A 441 7.89 2.97 19.08
N ILE A 442 7.38 3.05 20.31
CA ILE A 442 7.14 1.89 21.18
C ILE A 442 5.81 1.21 20.80
N SER A 443 5.89 -0.07 20.41
CA SER A 443 4.72 -0.95 20.21
C SER A 443 5.08 -2.44 20.28
N ASP A 444 4.06 -3.30 20.31
CA ASP A 444 4.16 -4.76 20.22
C ASP A 444 4.97 -5.25 19.00
N ILE A 445 4.80 -4.59 17.85
CA ILE A 445 5.53 -4.82 16.60
C ILE A 445 6.68 -3.84 16.36
N GLY A 446 6.89 -2.89 17.28
CA GLY A 446 7.80 -1.76 17.12
C GLY A 446 9.06 -1.88 17.98
N SER A 447 9.56 -0.73 18.44
CA SER A 447 10.62 -0.72 19.45
C SER A 447 10.06 -1.18 20.80
N LYS A 448 10.90 -1.85 21.59
CA LYS A 448 10.55 -2.33 22.93
C LYS A 448 11.54 -1.79 23.93
N ILE A 449 11.05 -1.34 25.07
CA ILE A 449 11.86 -0.81 26.16
C ILE A 449 11.74 -1.74 27.35
N ALA A 450 12.85 -1.95 28.05
CA ALA A 450 12.89 -2.65 29.32
C ALA A 450 13.82 -1.93 30.30
N ALA A 451 13.64 -2.19 31.59
CA ALA A 451 14.46 -1.58 32.63
C ALA A 451 14.83 -2.60 33.70
N VAL A 452 16.12 -2.61 34.05
CA VAL A 452 16.67 -3.36 35.18
C VAL A 452 17.40 -2.35 36.04
N GLN A 453 17.05 -2.31 37.33
CA GLN A 453 17.79 -1.56 38.33
C GLN A 453 18.76 -2.51 39.03
N PHE A 454 19.94 -2.05 39.41
CA PHE A 454 20.90 -2.85 40.14
C PHE A 454 21.55 -2.10 41.29
N THR A 455 21.90 -2.85 42.33
CA THR A 455 22.85 -2.45 43.37
C THR A 455 23.89 -3.58 43.57
N TYR A 456 23.86 -4.28 44.71
CA TYR A 456 24.42 -5.63 44.85
C TYR A 456 23.51 -6.67 44.19
N ASP A 457 22.20 -6.45 44.24
CA ASP A 457 21.18 -7.31 43.64
C ASP A 457 20.58 -6.66 42.39
N GLN A 458 20.03 -7.47 41.49
CA GLN A 458 19.39 -7.01 40.26
C GLN A 458 17.87 -7.14 40.38
N ARG A 459 17.17 -6.06 40.01
CA ARG A 459 15.72 -6.01 39.98
C ARG A 459 15.25 -5.68 38.58
N MET A 460 14.57 -6.63 37.94
CA MET A 460 13.83 -6.35 36.71
C MET A 460 12.60 -5.51 37.06
N GLU A 461 12.59 -4.24 36.66
CA GLU A 461 11.44 -3.36 36.90
C GLU A 461 10.32 -3.67 35.91
N PHE A 462 10.69 -3.92 34.65
CA PHE A 462 9.79 -4.46 33.64
C PHE A 462 10.56 -5.03 32.43
N SER A 463 9.95 -6.04 31.80
CA SER A 463 10.45 -6.74 30.61
C SER A 463 10.01 -6.06 29.31
N PHE A 464 10.56 -6.53 28.17
CA PHE A 464 10.17 -6.07 26.83
C PHE A 464 8.70 -6.35 26.46
N THR A 465 7.99 -7.20 27.22
CA THR A 465 6.61 -7.61 26.93
C THR A 465 5.57 -7.00 27.87
N ASP A 466 5.99 -6.37 28.96
CA ASP A 466 5.06 -5.91 30.01
C ASP A 466 4.26 -4.69 29.56
N TYR A 467 4.88 -3.81 28.75
CA TYR A 467 4.28 -2.58 28.26
C TYR A 467 4.46 -2.41 26.76
N THR A 468 3.34 -2.35 26.04
CA THR A 468 3.31 -2.27 24.57
C THR A 468 2.93 -0.89 24.04
N THR A 469 2.84 0.13 24.89
CA THR A 469 2.55 1.51 24.46
C THR A 469 3.50 2.50 25.10
N LYS A 470 3.84 3.56 24.36
CA LYS A 470 4.75 4.63 24.80
C LYS A 470 4.33 5.21 26.15
N ASP A 471 3.05 5.56 26.32
CA ASP A 471 2.56 6.15 27.58
C ASP A 471 2.68 5.23 28.80
N LYS A 472 2.47 3.92 28.60
CA LYS A 472 2.63 2.92 29.68
C LYS A 472 4.10 2.76 30.07
N VAL A 473 5.01 2.68 29.09
CA VAL A 473 6.45 2.65 29.35
C VAL A 473 6.90 3.91 30.08
N LEU A 474 6.53 5.09 29.61
CA LEU A 474 6.92 6.37 30.25
C LEU A 474 6.35 6.51 31.67
N SER A 475 5.18 5.93 31.94
CA SER A 475 4.60 5.90 33.29
C SER A 475 5.31 4.88 34.19
N ALA A 476 5.67 3.72 33.66
CA ALA A 476 6.43 2.69 34.38
C ALA A 476 7.82 3.20 34.77
N VAL A 477 8.56 3.82 33.84
CA VAL A 477 9.88 4.43 34.11
C VAL A 477 9.80 5.45 35.24
N ARG A 478 8.85 6.38 35.20
CA ARG A 478 8.65 7.39 36.27
C ARG A 478 8.30 6.78 37.63
N GLY A 479 7.72 5.58 37.63
CA GLY A 479 7.31 4.83 38.82
C GLY A 479 8.39 3.96 39.44
N ILE A 480 9.56 3.82 38.81
CA ILE A 480 10.69 3.05 39.37
C ILE A 480 11.12 3.67 40.70
N ARG A 481 11.24 2.83 41.74
CA ARG A 481 11.65 3.25 43.08
C ARG A 481 13.14 3.05 43.26
N TYR A 482 13.81 4.06 43.82
CA TYR A 482 15.22 4.00 44.17
C TYR A 482 15.52 2.90 45.20
N MET A 483 16.57 2.10 44.97
CA MET A 483 16.97 0.98 45.84
C MET A 483 17.91 1.39 46.97
N SER A 484 19.00 2.10 46.66
CA SER A 484 20.16 2.35 47.54
C SER A 484 20.94 1.08 47.90
N GLY A 485 22.25 1.07 47.68
CA GLY A 485 23.14 -0.07 47.92
C GLY A 485 24.51 0.12 47.27
N GLY A 486 25.24 -0.97 47.03
CA GLY A 486 26.50 -0.94 46.28
C GLY A 486 26.31 -0.97 44.77
N THR A 487 27.41 -1.13 44.02
CA THR A 487 27.44 -1.06 42.55
C THR A 487 28.10 -2.33 42.00
N ALA A 488 27.31 -3.35 41.66
CA ALA A 488 27.77 -4.60 41.04
C ALA A 488 27.34 -4.67 39.56
N THR A 489 28.01 -3.88 38.72
CA THR A 489 27.67 -3.69 37.31
C THR A 489 27.93 -4.94 36.46
N GLY A 490 28.96 -5.73 36.75
CA GLY A 490 29.28 -6.95 36.01
C GLY A 490 28.18 -8.01 36.11
N ASP A 491 27.73 -8.30 37.33
CA ASP A 491 26.61 -9.19 37.61
C ASP A 491 25.30 -8.65 37.03
N ALA A 492 25.11 -7.33 37.06
CA ALA A 492 23.96 -6.67 36.45
C ALA A 492 23.91 -6.85 34.92
N ILE A 493 25.05 -6.74 34.23
CA ILE A 493 25.15 -7.03 32.79
C ILE A 493 24.87 -8.50 32.51
N SER A 494 25.40 -9.41 33.33
CA SER A 494 25.16 -10.86 33.21
C SER A 494 23.69 -11.21 33.38
N PHE A 495 23.03 -10.66 34.39
CA PHE A 495 21.60 -10.85 34.65
C PHE A 495 20.75 -10.36 33.48
N THR A 496 21.00 -9.13 33.01
CA THR A 496 20.28 -8.53 31.89
C THR A 496 20.45 -9.33 30.61
N THR A 497 21.68 -9.77 30.30
CA THR A 497 21.98 -10.57 29.11
C THR A 497 21.20 -11.89 29.11
N ARG A 498 21.16 -12.60 30.25
CA ARG A 498 20.52 -13.92 30.35
C ARG A 498 19.01 -13.83 30.47
N ASN A 499 18.51 -13.03 31.40
CA ASN A 499 17.10 -13.08 31.81
C ASN A 499 16.22 -12.11 31.01
N LEU A 500 16.76 -10.96 30.59
CA LEU A 500 15.99 -9.96 29.85
C LEU A 500 16.14 -10.14 28.34
N PHE A 501 17.37 -10.27 27.83
CA PHE A 501 17.61 -10.44 26.40
C PHE A 501 17.47 -11.89 25.91
N GLY A 502 17.71 -12.89 26.77
CA GLY A 502 17.60 -14.30 26.41
C GLY A 502 16.31 -14.66 25.64
N PRO A 503 15.10 -14.28 26.13
CA PRO A 503 13.84 -14.57 25.46
C PRO A 503 13.62 -13.86 24.11
N VAL A 504 14.31 -12.74 23.85
CA VAL A 504 14.14 -11.92 22.63
C VAL A 504 15.37 -11.93 21.72
N ARG A 505 16.39 -12.73 22.06
CA ARG A 505 17.69 -12.74 21.38
C ARG A 505 17.57 -13.00 19.89
N ASP A 506 16.74 -13.99 19.53
CA ASP A 506 16.57 -14.46 18.16
C ASP A 506 15.37 -13.76 17.48
N GLY A 507 14.88 -12.66 18.07
CA GLY A 507 13.79 -11.85 17.55
C GLY A 507 14.19 -10.94 16.37
N PRO A 508 13.22 -10.31 15.69
CA PRO A 508 13.48 -9.48 14.52
C PRO A 508 14.12 -8.12 14.83
N ASN A 509 14.11 -7.69 16.10
CA ASN A 509 14.63 -6.42 16.56
C ASN A 509 16.11 -6.55 16.96
N LYS A 510 16.89 -5.49 16.71
CA LYS A 510 18.28 -5.44 17.19
C LYS A 510 18.31 -5.07 18.68
N ASN A 511 19.25 -5.65 19.42
CA ASN A 511 19.31 -5.55 20.88
C ASN A 511 20.37 -4.53 21.32
N PHE A 512 19.95 -3.57 22.12
CA PHE A 512 20.78 -2.49 22.66
C PHE A 512 20.66 -2.43 24.17
N LEU A 513 21.79 -2.37 24.86
CA LEU A 513 21.86 -2.20 26.31
C LEU A 513 22.47 -0.82 26.60
N VAL A 514 21.76 0.02 27.34
CA VAL A 514 22.28 1.30 27.83
C VAL A 514 22.54 1.18 29.33
N VAL A 515 23.82 1.16 29.71
CA VAL A 515 24.28 1.09 31.10
C VAL A 515 24.47 2.52 31.62
N LEU A 516 23.82 2.85 32.73
CA LEU A 516 23.96 4.14 33.43
C LEU A 516 24.54 3.88 34.82
N THR A 517 25.69 4.48 35.13
CA THR A 517 26.36 4.34 36.43
C THR A 517 27.12 5.61 36.81
N ASP A 518 27.26 5.88 38.11
CA ASP A 518 27.96 7.05 38.64
C ASP A 518 29.27 6.72 39.38
N GLY A 519 29.62 5.43 39.46
CA GLY A 519 30.68 4.94 40.33
C GLY A 519 31.43 3.72 39.78
N GLN A 520 32.47 3.32 40.50
CA GLN A 520 33.26 2.13 40.20
C GLN A 520 32.49 0.87 40.58
N SER A 521 32.57 -0.15 39.72
CA SER A 521 31.97 -1.45 40.02
C SER A 521 32.78 -2.22 41.07
N TYR A 522 32.11 -2.96 41.96
CA TYR A 522 32.76 -3.86 42.92
C TYR A 522 33.19 -5.21 42.31
N ASP A 523 32.78 -5.50 41.08
CA ASP A 523 33.02 -6.74 40.34
C ASP A 523 33.60 -6.47 38.94
N ASP A 524 34.10 -7.52 38.28
CA ASP A 524 34.67 -7.40 36.93
C ASP A 524 33.57 -7.17 35.88
N VAL A 525 33.68 -6.08 35.13
CA VAL A 525 32.73 -5.72 34.06
C VAL A 525 33.11 -6.30 32.70
N ARG A 526 34.38 -6.65 32.49
CA ARG A 526 34.94 -7.04 31.17
C ARG A 526 34.37 -8.36 30.68
N GLY A 527 34.39 -9.40 31.52
CA GLY A 527 33.85 -10.71 31.18
C GLY A 527 32.36 -10.66 30.81
N PRO A 528 31.50 -10.08 31.67
CA PRO A 528 30.09 -9.88 31.39
C PRO A 528 29.80 -9.05 30.13
N ALA A 529 30.50 -7.94 29.92
CA ALA A 529 30.34 -7.10 28.74
C ALA A 529 30.72 -7.84 27.45
N ALA A 530 31.84 -8.56 27.44
CA ALA A 530 32.25 -9.38 26.30
C ALA A 530 31.23 -10.49 25.98
N ALA A 531 30.60 -11.08 27.01
CA ALA A 531 29.53 -12.05 26.83
C ALA A 531 28.27 -11.41 26.21
N ALA A 532 27.90 -10.20 26.64
CA ALA A 532 26.80 -9.44 26.04
C ALA A 532 27.07 -9.10 24.57
N HIS A 533 28.28 -8.63 24.24
CA HIS A 533 28.72 -8.37 22.86
C HIS A 533 28.61 -9.62 21.99
N LYS A 534 29.10 -10.76 22.50
CA LYS A 534 29.03 -12.05 21.79
C LYS A 534 27.58 -12.54 21.60
N ALA A 535 26.66 -12.14 22.48
CA ALA A 535 25.23 -12.42 22.34
C ALA A 535 24.52 -11.50 21.33
N GLY A 536 25.24 -10.63 20.62
CA GLY A 536 24.70 -9.72 19.63
C GLY A 536 24.03 -8.47 20.23
N ILE A 537 24.34 -8.14 21.48
CA ILE A 537 23.86 -6.95 22.17
C ILE A 537 24.89 -5.83 21.98
N THR A 538 24.45 -4.69 21.45
CA THR A 538 25.28 -3.49 21.38
C THR A 538 25.15 -2.71 22.70
N VAL A 539 26.27 -2.53 23.40
CA VAL A 539 26.31 -1.90 24.73
C VAL A 539 26.78 -0.46 24.60
N PHE A 540 25.95 0.45 25.10
CA PHE A 540 26.27 1.86 25.34
C PHE A 540 26.50 2.06 26.84
N SER A 541 27.62 2.65 27.23
CA SER A 541 27.92 3.00 28.61
C SER A 541 27.83 4.51 28.82
N ILE A 542 27.16 4.93 29.89
CA ILE A 542 26.97 6.32 30.26
C ILE A 542 27.42 6.48 31.70
N GLY A 543 28.57 7.11 31.85
CA GLY A 543 29.13 7.49 33.14
C GLY A 543 28.68 8.87 33.57
N VAL A 544 28.40 9.01 34.87
CA VAL A 544 28.13 10.31 35.49
C VAL A 544 29.11 10.54 36.65
N ALA A 545 29.44 11.81 36.90
CA ALA A 545 30.23 12.23 38.05
C ALA A 545 31.60 11.55 38.17
N TRP A 546 31.72 10.51 38.99
CA TRP A 546 32.99 9.87 39.33
C TRP A 546 33.18 8.51 38.66
N ALA A 547 32.30 8.13 37.73
CA ALA A 547 32.36 6.88 37.01
C ALA A 547 33.73 6.68 36.31
N PRO A 548 34.45 5.57 36.56
CA PRO A 548 35.76 5.32 35.95
C PRO A 548 35.66 5.18 34.43
N LEU A 549 36.37 6.05 33.70
CA LEU A 549 36.30 6.08 32.24
C LEU A 549 36.74 4.77 31.58
N ASP A 550 37.70 4.06 32.17
CA ASP A 550 38.21 2.80 31.63
C ASP A 550 37.19 1.67 31.79
N ASP A 551 36.51 1.57 32.93
CA ASP A 551 35.41 0.61 33.13
C ASP A 551 34.28 0.85 32.12
N LEU A 552 33.91 2.11 31.89
CA LEU A 552 32.89 2.46 30.91
C LEU A 552 33.30 2.04 29.49
N LYS A 553 34.56 2.23 29.11
CA LYS A 553 35.11 1.80 27.82
C LYS A 553 35.18 0.28 27.69
N ASP A 554 35.46 -0.42 28.78
CA ASP A 554 35.52 -1.87 28.83
C ASP A 554 34.13 -2.51 28.70
N MET A 555 33.09 -1.82 29.16
CA MET A 555 31.69 -2.23 28.97
C MET A 555 31.15 -1.93 27.58
N ALA A 556 31.59 -0.84 26.95
CA ALA A 556 31.05 -0.37 25.68
C ALA A 556 31.39 -1.28 24.49
N SER A 557 30.49 -1.32 23.51
CA SER A 557 30.74 -1.96 22.21
C SER A 557 31.67 -1.12 21.31
N GLU A 558 32.26 -1.76 20.31
CA GLU A 558 33.11 -1.09 19.33
C GLU A 558 32.30 -0.30 18.29
N PRO A 559 32.74 0.91 17.87
CA PRO A 559 33.91 1.62 18.38
C PRO A 559 33.62 2.32 19.71
N ARG A 560 34.49 2.11 20.71
CA ARG A 560 34.29 2.54 22.11
C ARG A 560 34.00 4.03 22.23
N GLU A 561 34.66 4.87 21.45
CA GLU A 561 34.53 6.34 21.47
C GLU A 561 33.12 6.81 21.13
N SER A 562 32.33 5.96 20.47
CA SER A 562 31.00 6.28 20.00
C SER A 562 29.87 5.56 20.76
N HIS A 563 30.25 4.73 21.73
CA HIS A 563 29.38 3.95 22.60
C HIS A 563 29.56 4.29 24.08
N ASN A 564 30.64 4.99 24.42
CA ASN A 564 30.91 5.48 25.76
C ASN A 564 30.64 6.99 25.85
N PHE A 565 29.79 7.39 26.79
CA PHE A 565 29.45 8.77 27.09
C PHE A 565 29.76 9.09 28.54
N PHE A 566 30.15 10.33 28.81
CA PHE A 566 30.48 10.78 30.16
C PHE A 566 30.00 12.21 30.39
N THR A 567 29.41 12.47 31.54
CA THR A 567 29.10 13.82 32.03
C THR A 567 29.57 13.98 33.47
N ARG A 568 30.03 15.19 33.83
CA ARG A 568 30.47 15.49 35.21
C ARG A 568 29.32 15.60 36.20
N GLU A 569 28.13 15.93 35.72
CA GLU A 569 26.94 16.14 36.54
C GLU A 569 25.73 15.45 35.92
N PHE A 570 24.78 15.02 36.76
CA PHE A 570 23.55 14.37 36.32
C PHE A 570 22.66 15.26 35.44
N THR A 571 22.71 16.58 35.66
CA THR A 571 22.05 17.58 34.79
C THR A 571 22.57 17.53 33.35
N GLY A 572 23.80 17.04 33.14
CA GLY A 572 24.38 16.91 31.81
C GLY A 572 23.84 15.75 30.98
N LEU A 573 23.10 14.81 31.60
CA LEU A 573 22.49 13.68 30.89
C LEU A 573 21.55 14.15 29.77
N GLU A 574 20.85 15.28 29.96
CA GLU A 574 19.95 15.84 28.95
C GLU A 574 20.65 16.10 27.61
N GLN A 575 21.90 16.58 27.65
CA GLN A 575 22.64 16.89 26.42
C GLN A 575 23.15 15.63 25.70
N ILE A 576 23.23 14.49 26.39
CA ILE A 576 23.71 13.20 25.85
C ILE A 576 22.59 12.47 25.08
N VAL A 577 21.31 12.76 25.37
CA VAL A 577 20.15 12.08 24.75
C VAL A 577 20.23 12.03 23.22
N PRO A 578 20.49 13.13 22.49
CA PRO A 578 20.55 13.10 21.04
C PRO A 578 21.69 12.22 20.51
N ASP A 579 22.81 12.16 21.22
CA ASP A 579 23.99 11.38 20.82
C ASP A 579 23.76 9.88 20.98
N VAL A 580 23.15 9.48 22.10
CA VAL A 580 22.77 8.08 22.34
C VAL A 580 21.76 7.61 21.30
N VAL A 581 20.71 8.39 21.02
CA VAL A 581 19.71 8.06 19.99
C VAL A 581 20.38 7.95 18.62
N ARG A 582 21.27 8.89 18.26
CA ARG A 582 22.03 8.82 17.00
C ARG A 582 22.95 7.62 16.93
N GLY A 583 23.63 7.28 18.03
CA GLY A 583 24.48 6.09 18.15
C GLY A 583 23.70 4.81 17.90
N ILE A 584 22.61 4.58 18.64
CA ILE A 584 21.72 3.42 18.46
C ILE A 584 21.25 3.32 17.01
N CYS A 585 20.84 4.44 16.42
CA CYS A 585 20.40 4.47 15.03
C CYS A 585 21.51 4.17 14.01
N ARG A 586 22.73 4.68 14.23
CA ARG A 586 23.88 4.38 13.39
C ARG A 586 24.19 2.88 13.44
N ASP A 587 24.21 2.28 14.62
CA ASP A 587 24.64 0.89 14.78
C ASP A 587 23.55 -0.10 14.35
N PHE A 588 22.28 0.29 14.47
CA PHE A 588 21.17 -0.40 13.78
C PHE A 588 21.43 -0.52 12.27
N LEU A 589 21.84 0.57 11.61
CA LEU A 589 22.10 0.60 10.16
C LEU A 589 23.36 -0.17 9.74
N ASN A 590 24.36 -0.23 10.62
CA ASN A 590 25.64 -0.90 10.36
C ASN A 590 25.60 -2.41 10.65
N SER A 591 24.67 -2.85 11.50
CA SER A 591 24.50 -4.26 11.81
C SER A 591 24.16 -5.03 10.53
N LYS A 592 24.98 -6.03 10.18
CA LYS A 592 24.62 -6.98 9.11
C LYS A 592 23.34 -7.70 9.54
N GLN A 593 22.35 -7.73 8.66
CA GLN A 593 21.08 -8.41 8.90
C GLN A 593 21.26 -9.90 8.68
#